data_AF-A0A7V9WPG2-F1
#
_entry.id   AF-A0A7V9WPG2-F1
#
_cell.length_a   1.000
_cell.length_b   1.000
_cell.length_c   1.000
_cell.angle_alpha   90.00
_cell.angle_beta   90.00
_cell.angle_gamma   90.00
#
_symmetry.space_group_name_H-M   'P 1'
#
loop_
_entity.id
_entity.type
_entity.pdbx_description
1 polymer ?
#
loop_
_entity_poly.entity_id
_entity_poly.type
_entity_poly.pdbx_seq_one_letter_code
_entity_poly.pdbx_strand_id
1 'polypeptide(L)'
;MGYKQDLKRGWSGFSNFAISFSIISVLAGCFTTYGQAWNNGGPIAISWGWILISIPILIIAFCMSELVSSYPTAGGIYWWSARLGGPVWGWFTGWFNLIGLIAVVASVDYAAATFLNALLGLYELDFILNFADDKSILGETFVLFVLILALHATVNVFRTNLLATMNNVSVFWHVAGVAVIVGILVFVPDDHQSVSFVFGERINNSGFSGGDNGGLFFFLYVLPLGFLLTQYTITGFDASAHMSEETQGASKNAAR
;
A
#
# COMPACT_ATOMS: atom_id res chain seq x y z
N MET A 1 29.30 14.61 -6.20
CA MET A 1 28.98 14.04 -4.88
C MET A 1 30.15 13.33 -4.19
N GLY A 2 31.34 13.13 -4.81
CA GLY A 2 32.56 12.70 -4.09
C GLY A 2 32.52 11.34 -3.36
N TYR A 3 31.38 10.66 -3.36
CA TYR A 3 31.16 9.36 -2.73
C TYR A 3 31.52 8.24 -3.70
N LYS A 4 32.09 7.16 -3.15
CA LYS A 4 32.45 5.96 -3.91
C LYS A 4 31.19 5.15 -4.13
N GLN A 5 30.81 4.96 -5.39
CA GLN A 5 29.65 4.18 -5.77
C GLN A 5 29.90 2.68 -5.48
N ASP A 6 29.20 2.11 -4.51
CA ASP A 6 29.34 0.69 -4.12
C ASP A 6 28.30 -0.22 -4.82
N LEU A 7 27.17 0.32 -5.31
CA LEU A 7 26.10 -0.43 -5.98
C LEU A 7 26.14 -0.30 -7.52
N LYS A 8 25.86 -1.41 -8.23
CA LYS A 8 25.83 -1.46 -9.70
C LYS A 8 24.50 -0.89 -10.23
N ARG A 9 24.56 0.01 -11.21
CA ARG A 9 23.36 0.55 -11.88
C ARG A 9 22.73 -0.46 -12.83
N GLY A 10 21.90 -1.34 -12.29
CA GLY A 10 21.18 -2.39 -13.04
C GLY A 10 19.79 -1.97 -13.54
N TRP A 11 19.17 -0.95 -12.93
CA TRP A 11 17.77 -0.63 -13.15
C TRP A 11 17.57 0.50 -14.16
N SER A 12 16.61 0.32 -15.07
CA SER A 12 16.13 1.38 -15.97
C SER A 12 15.12 2.28 -15.26
N GLY A 13 14.92 3.51 -15.75
CA GLY A 13 13.91 4.42 -15.19
C GLY A 13 12.49 3.85 -15.19
N PHE A 14 12.12 3.07 -16.22
CA PHE A 14 10.85 2.35 -16.24
C PHE A 14 10.76 1.28 -15.15
N SER A 15 11.86 0.58 -14.87
CA SER A 15 11.89 -0.44 -13.82
C SER A 15 11.75 0.21 -12.42
N ASN A 16 12.33 1.39 -12.23
CA ASN A 16 12.18 2.18 -11.00
C ASN A 16 10.73 2.67 -10.80
N PHE A 17 10.10 3.20 -11.86
CA PHE A 17 8.67 3.53 -11.85
C PHE A 17 7.79 2.30 -11.56
N ALA A 18 8.08 1.18 -12.22
CA ALA A 18 7.35 -0.06 -12.03
C ALA A 18 7.43 -0.60 -10.60
N ILE A 19 8.55 -0.40 -9.89
CA ILE A 19 8.67 -0.74 -8.47
C ILE A 19 7.72 0.12 -7.64
N SER A 20 7.80 1.44 -7.73
CA SER A 20 6.91 2.33 -6.96
C SER A 20 5.44 2.07 -7.28
N PHE A 21 5.11 1.85 -8.56
CA PHE A 21 3.76 1.50 -9.00
C PHE A 21 3.29 0.15 -8.44
N SER A 22 4.15 -0.87 -8.42
CA SER A 22 3.79 -2.17 -7.84
C SER A 22 3.63 -2.12 -6.33
N ILE A 23 4.36 -1.24 -5.64
CA ILE A 23 4.21 -1.03 -4.18
C ILE A 23 2.93 -0.24 -3.89
N ILE A 24 2.64 0.79 -4.68
CA ILE A 24 1.34 1.50 -4.69
C ILE A 24 0.31 0.60 -5.40
N SER A 25 0.04 -0.55 -4.79
CA SER A 25 -0.86 -1.55 -5.33
C SER A 25 -2.30 -1.12 -5.09
N VAL A 26 -2.98 -0.66 -6.14
CA VAL A 26 -4.41 -0.34 -6.08
C VAL A 26 -5.23 -1.57 -5.73
N LEU A 27 -4.89 -2.74 -6.25
CA LEU A 27 -5.63 -3.97 -5.94
C LEU A 27 -5.48 -4.34 -4.47
N ALA A 28 -4.25 -4.49 -3.98
CA ALA A 28 -4.03 -4.91 -2.60
C ALA A 28 -4.49 -3.84 -1.60
N GLY A 29 -4.11 -2.58 -1.82
CA GLY A 29 -4.43 -1.47 -0.92
C GLY A 29 -5.93 -1.24 -0.78
N CYS A 30 -6.64 -1.19 -1.92
CA CYS A 30 -8.08 -0.95 -1.91
C CYS A 30 -8.83 -2.05 -1.17
N PHE A 31 -8.55 -3.32 -1.45
CA PHE A 31 -9.30 -4.42 -0.85
C PHE A 31 -8.94 -4.67 0.61
N THR A 32 -7.67 -4.53 1.00
CA THR A 32 -7.20 -4.83 2.35
C THR A 32 -7.90 -3.99 3.43
N THR A 33 -8.11 -2.71 3.14
CA THR A 33 -8.67 -1.75 4.12
C THR A 33 -10.06 -1.24 3.72
N TYR A 34 -10.69 -1.83 2.69
CA TYR A 34 -12.03 -1.45 2.23
C TYR A 34 -13.05 -1.48 3.36
N GLY A 35 -13.08 -2.59 4.12
CA GLY A 35 -13.99 -2.78 5.24
C GLY A 35 -13.83 -1.70 6.31
N GLN A 36 -12.61 -1.22 6.55
CA GLN A 36 -12.37 -0.13 7.49
C GLN A 36 -12.96 1.19 6.99
N ALA A 37 -12.75 1.53 5.72
CA ALA A 37 -13.34 2.74 5.14
C ALA A 37 -14.87 2.69 5.11
N TRP A 38 -15.42 1.53 4.78
CA TRP A 38 -16.86 1.31 4.76
C TRP A 38 -17.48 1.53 6.15
N ASN A 39 -16.87 0.97 7.19
CA ASN A 39 -17.40 1.09 8.56
C ASN A 39 -17.16 2.46 9.19
N ASN A 40 -16.09 3.16 8.83
CA ASN A 40 -15.70 4.43 9.44
C ASN A 40 -15.97 5.65 8.54
N GLY A 41 -16.96 5.56 7.66
CA GLY A 41 -17.36 6.71 6.85
C GLY A 41 -18.26 6.32 5.69
N GLY A 42 -18.16 5.10 5.19
CA GLY A 42 -19.01 4.59 4.13
C GLY A 42 -18.63 5.12 2.74
N PRO A 43 -19.59 5.21 1.81
CA PRO A 43 -19.33 5.62 0.43
C PRO A 43 -18.64 6.98 0.30
N ILE A 44 -19.00 7.96 1.12
CA ILE A 44 -18.37 9.29 1.10
C ILE A 44 -16.86 9.22 1.38
N ALA A 45 -16.42 8.35 2.30
CA ALA A 45 -15.01 8.22 2.68
C ALA A 45 -14.20 7.62 1.53
N ILE A 46 -14.76 6.59 0.89
CA ILE A 46 -14.12 5.89 -0.22
C ILE A 46 -14.06 6.79 -1.45
N SER A 47 -15.12 7.55 -1.75
CA SER A 47 -15.18 8.41 -2.94
C SER A 47 -14.31 9.67 -2.80
N TRP A 48 -14.44 10.41 -1.70
CA TRP A 48 -13.71 11.67 -1.51
C TRP A 48 -12.30 11.48 -0.97
N GLY A 49 -12.03 10.37 -0.28
CA GLY A 49 -10.71 10.07 0.30
C GLY A 49 -9.59 10.15 -0.72
N TRP A 50 -9.79 9.59 -1.92
CA TRP A 50 -8.81 9.64 -3.01
C TRP A 50 -8.40 11.06 -3.36
N ILE A 51 -9.36 11.97 -3.57
CA ILE A 51 -9.06 13.35 -3.97
C ILE A 51 -8.43 14.10 -2.81
N LEU A 52 -9.03 14.02 -1.62
CA LEU A 52 -8.61 14.82 -0.46
C LEU A 52 -7.23 14.43 0.05
N ILE A 53 -6.90 13.14 0.08
CA ILE A 53 -5.62 12.63 0.59
C ILE A 53 -4.52 12.66 -0.46
N SER A 54 -4.86 12.55 -1.76
CA SER A 54 -3.84 12.66 -2.81
C SER A 54 -3.19 14.04 -2.87
N ILE A 55 -3.94 15.12 -2.60
CA ILE A 55 -3.40 16.49 -2.63
C ILE A 55 -2.20 16.68 -1.68
N PRO A 56 -2.31 16.43 -0.36
CA PRO A 56 -1.17 16.57 0.54
C PRO A 56 -0.05 15.57 0.23
N ILE A 57 -0.37 14.35 -0.22
CA ILE A 57 0.67 13.38 -0.62
C ILE A 57 1.46 13.89 -1.83
N LEU A 58 0.80 14.48 -2.83
CA LEU A 58 1.47 15.06 -3.99
C LEU A 58 2.41 16.21 -3.60
N ILE A 59 2.02 17.04 -2.63
CA ILE A 59 2.90 18.09 -2.10
C ILE A 59 4.18 17.47 -1.52
N ILE A 60 4.05 16.41 -0.71
CA ILE A 60 5.20 15.68 -0.15
C ILE A 60 6.04 15.05 -1.26
N ALA A 61 5.40 14.42 -2.25
CA ALA A 61 6.08 13.80 -3.38
C ALA A 61 6.88 14.83 -4.21
N PHE A 62 6.34 16.04 -4.42
CA PHE A 62 7.06 17.11 -5.09
C PHE A 62 8.30 17.57 -4.31
N CYS A 63 8.19 17.73 -2.99
CA CYS A 63 9.35 18.03 -2.15
C CYS A 63 10.42 16.93 -2.21
N MET A 64 10.00 15.65 -2.19
CA MET A 64 10.92 14.52 -2.32
C MET A 64 11.58 14.46 -3.70
N SER A 65 10.85 14.73 -4.77
CA SER A 65 11.39 14.81 -6.13
C SER A 65 12.49 15.87 -6.23
N GLU A 66 12.30 17.05 -5.64
CA GLU A 66 13.32 18.11 -5.62
C GLU A 66 14.58 17.65 -4.85
N LEU A 67 14.40 16.98 -3.70
CA LEU A 67 15.50 16.42 -2.92
C LEU A 67 16.26 15.33 -3.66
N VAL A 68 15.58 14.37 -4.30
CA VAL A 68 16.20 13.33 -5.13
C VAL A 68 16.99 13.93 -6.28
N SER A 69 16.46 14.98 -6.93
CA SER A 69 17.13 15.62 -8.06
C SER A 69 18.46 16.26 -7.68
N SER A 70 18.53 16.83 -6.46
CA SER A 70 19.70 17.50 -5.91
C SER A 70 20.67 16.52 -5.24
N TYR A 71 20.13 15.49 -4.57
CA TYR A 71 20.87 14.53 -3.75
C TYR A 71 20.42 13.07 -4.02
N PRO A 72 20.77 12.49 -5.19
CA PRO A 72 20.40 11.12 -5.52
C PRO A 72 21.31 10.13 -4.77
N THR A 73 20.93 9.74 -3.55
CA THR A 73 21.63 8.75 -2.71
C THR A 73 20.64 7.69 -2.20
N ALA A 74 21.09 6.45 -2.06
CA ALA A 74 20.28 5.31 -1.60
C ALA A 74 19.98 5.37 -0.11
N GLY A 75 20.64 6.25 0.62
CA GLY A 75 20.27 6.58 1.99
C GLY A 75 18.93 7.30 2.11
N GLY A 76 18.33 7.71 0.97
CA GLY A 76 16.96 8.21 0.85
C GLY A 76 16.63 9.28 1.90
N ILE A 77 15.45 9.12 2.51
CA ILE A 77 14.86 10.08 3.46
C ILE A 77 15.71 10.19 4.75
N TYR A 78 16.34 9.09 5.18
CA TYR A 78 17.23 9.09 6.35
C TYR A 78 18.46 9.99 6.11
N TRP A 79 19.08 9.88 4.94
CA TRP A 79 20.27 10.67 4.64
C TRP A 79 19.93 12.15 4.44
N TRP A 80 18.82 12.47 3.74
CA TRP A 80 18.40 13.87 3.57
C TRP A 80 18.05 14.53 4.90
N SER A 81 17.32 13.82 5.77
CA SER A 81 16.98 14.33 7.11
C SER A 81 18.21 14.53 7.97
N ALA A 82 19.18 13.61 7.95
CA ALA A 82 20.45 13.78 8.65
C ALA A 82 21.28 14.96 8.12
N ARG A 83 21.29 15.16 6.79
CA ARG A 83 22.10 16.20 6.13
C ARG A 83 21.51 17.61 6.31
N LEU A 84 20.19 17.74 6.30
CA LEU A 84 19.49 19.03 6.36
C LEU A 84 19.07 19.41 7.78
N GLY A 85 18.57 18.47 8.57
CA GLY A 85 18.11 18.70 9.94
C GLY A 85 19.16 18.39 11.00
N GLY A 86 20.16 17.58 10.68
CA GLY A 86 21.18 17.11 11.62
C GLY A 86 20.92 15.69 12.14
N PRO A 87 21.85 15.13 12.94
CA PRO A 87 21.87 13.69 13.27
C PRO A 87 20.62 13.18 13.99
N VAL A 88 20.00 14.01 14.82
CA VAL A 88 18.79 13.65 15.58
C VAL A 88 17.61 13.37 14.64
N TRP A 89 17.41 14.21 13.62
CA TRP A 89 16.34 14.02 12.64
C TRP A 89 16.59 12.82 11.73
N GLY A 90 17.86 12.57 11.39
CA GLY A 90 18.27 11.32 10.75
C GLY A 90 17.85 10.11 11.58
N TRP A 91 18.20 10.07 12.86
CA TRP A 91 17.87 8.97 13.76
C TRP A 91 16.36 8.67 13.81
N PHE A 92 15.53 9.69 14.07
CA PHE A 92 14.07 9.50 14.12
C PHE A 92 13.50 9.05 12.78
N THR A 93 13.94 9.65 11.67
CA THR A 93 13.48 9.29 10.33
C THR A 93 13.83 7.84 10.01
N GLY A 94 15.04 7.39 10.35
CA GLY A 94 15.48 6.01 10.16
C GLY A 94 14.63 5.02 10.93
N TRP A 95 14.35 5.29 12.22
CA TRP A 95 13.53 4.40 13.05
C TRP A 95 12.07 4.36 12.62
N PHE A 96 11.47 5.50 12.30
CA PHE A 96 10.09 5.51 11.80
C PHE A 96 9.96 4.81 10.45
N ASN A 97 10.94 4.97 9.56
CA ASN A 97 10.96 4.24 8.30
C ASN A 97 11.10 2.72 8.52
N LEU A 98 11.98 2.29 9.43
CA LEU A 98 12.17 0.87 9.74
C LEU A 98 10.90 0.23 10.33
N ILE A 99 10.29 0.88 11.33
CA ILE A 99 9.06 0.38 11.96
C ILE A 99 7.93 0.35 10.93
N GLY A 100 7.82 1.40 10.10
CA GLY A 100 6.85 1.47 9.01
C GLY A 100 7.00 0.30 8.03
N LEU A 101 8.21 0.01 7.57
CA LEU A 101 8.48 -1.10 6.66
C LEU A 101 8.13 -2.46 7.29
N ILE A 102 8.50 -2.70 8.55
CA ILE A 102 8.14 -3.93 9.26
C ILE A 102 6.61 -4.07 9.35
N ALA A 103 5.90 -2.99 9.70
CA ALA A 103 4.45 -2.99 9.80
C ALA A 103 3.76 -3.22 8.46
N VAL A 104 4.24 -2.61 7.37
CA VAL A 104 3.68 -2.78 6.03
C VAL A 104 3.86 -4.21 5.53
N VAL A 105 5.06 -4.79 5.68
CA VAL A 105 5.30 -6.20 5.29
C VAL A 105 4.37 -7.15 6.05
N ALA A 106 4.29 -7.00 7.37
CA ALA A 106 3.39 -7.83 8.18
C ALA A 106 1.91 -7.64 7.78
N SER A 107 1.50 -6.40 7.50
CA SER A 107 0.14 -6.07 7.10
C SER A 107 -0.25 -6.71 5.76
N VAL A 108 0.62 -6.63 4.74
CA VAL A 108 0.34 -7.19 3.41
C VAL A 108 0.28 -8.71 3.46
N ASP A 109 1.21 -9.36 4.15
CA ASP A 109 1.23 -10.82 4.27
C ASP A 109 0.02 -11.34 5.07
N TYR A 110 -0.41 -10.60 6.10
CA TYR A 110 -1.60 -10.94 6.86
C TYR A 110 -2.88 -10.77 6.04
N ALA A 111 -2.95 -9.72 5.21
CA ALA A 111 -4.05 -9.53 4.27
C ALA A 111 -4.11 -10.66 3.23
N ALA A 112 -2.97 -11.04 2.66
CA ALA A 112 -2.88 -12.17 1.73
C ALA A 112 -3.34 -13.48 2.38
N ALA A 113 -2.95 -13.73 3.63
CA ALA A 113 -3.41 -14.88 4.41
C ALA A 113 -4.92 -14.86 4.64
N THR A 114 -5.49 -13.68 4.93
CA THR A 114 -6.93 -13.49 5.14
C THR A 114 -7.72 -13.78 3.87
N PHE A 115 -7.28 -13.27 2.72
CA PHE A 115 -7.92 -13.56 1.43
C PHE A 115 -7.77 -15.02 1.03
N LEU A 116 -6.60 -15.63 1.27
CA LEU A 116 -6.39 -17.03 1.01
C LEU A 116 -7.29 -17.91 1.89
N ASN A 117 -7.42 -17.57 3.17
CA ASN A 117 -8.34 -18.27 4.07
C ASN A 117 -9.78 -18.18 3.53
N ALA A 118 -10.27 -16.98 3.22
CA ALA A 118 -11.61 -16.79 2.66
C ALA A 118 -11.84 -17.57 1.36
N LEU A 119 -10.82 -17.65 0.48
CA LEU A 119 -10.88 -18.44 -0.74
C LEU A 119 -10.96 -19.94 -0.44
N LEU A 120 -10.15 -20.44 0.49
CA LEU A 120 -10.15 -21.86 0.88
C LEU A 120 -11.48 -22.25 1.54
N GLY A 121 -12.04 -21.38 2.38
CA GLY A 121 -13.37 -21.57 2.98
C GLY A 121 -14.49 -21.57 1.95
N LEU A 122 -14.41 -20.72 0.90
CA LEU A 122 -15.38 -20.73 -0.21
C LEU A 122 -15.45 -22.09 -0.94
N TYR A 123 -14.32 -22.80 -1.02
CA TYR A 123 -14.26 -24.13 -1.62
C TYR A 123 -14.41 -25.27 -0.59
N GLU A 124 -14.75 -24.95 0.65
CA GLU A 124 -14.94 -25.91 1.75
C GLU A 124 -13.75 -26.88 1.90
N LEU A 125 -12.52 -26.39 1.73
CA LEU A 125 -11.33 -27.24 1.84
C LEU A 125 -11.09 -27.64 3.30
N ASP A 126 -11.24 -28.93 3.57
CA ASP A 126 -10.93 -29.55 4.87
C ASP A 126 -9.78 -30.57 4.68
N PHE A 127 -8.58 -30.19 5.11
CA PHE A 127 -7.41 -31.08 5.07
C PHE A 127 -6.68 -31.11 6.41
N ILE A 128 -5.58 -30.37 6.54
CA ILE A 128 -4.77 -30.24 7.77
C ILE A 128 -5.38 -29.18 8.69
N LEU A 129 -6.05 -28.19 8.08
CA LEU A 129 -6.85 -27.17 8.72
C LEU A 129 -8.24 -27.22 8.10
N ASN A 130 -9.27 -26.94 8.90
CA ASN A 130 -10.65 -26.95 8.47
C ASN A 130 -11.11 -25.52 8.18
N PHE A 131 -10.83 -25.06 6.95
CA PHE A 131 -11.18 -23.71 6.50
C PHE A 131 -12.69 -23.53 6.30
N ALA A 132 -13.49 -24.58 6.47
CA ALA A 132 -14.95 -24.54 6.38
C ALA A 132 -15.63 -24.23 7.73
N ASP A 133 -14.91 -24.24 8.86
CA ASP A 133 -15.46 -23.89 10.18
C ASP A 133 -15.06 -22.47 10.59
N ASP A 134 -16.05 -21.61 10.84
CA ASP A 134 -15.85 -20.23 11.30
C ASP A 134 -15.15 -20.11 12.67
N LYS A 135 -15.08 -21.21 13.44
CA LYS A 135 -14.54 -21.20 14.81
C LYS A 135 -13.04 -20.98 14.91
N SER A 136 -12.27 -21.34 13.87
CA SER A 136 -10.80 -21.34 13.93
C SER A 136 -10.14 -20.34 12.97
N ILE A 137 -10.94 -19.45 12.37
CA ILE A 137 -10.50 -18.54 11.30
C ILE A 137 -9.26 -17.72 11.67
N LEU A 138 -9.14 -17.27 12.92
CA LEU A 138 -8.01 -16.47 13.39
C LEU A 138 -6.71 -17.29 13.46
N GLY A 139 -6.80 -18.52 13.98
CA GLY A 139 -5.66 -19.43 14.07
C GLY A 139 -5.18 -19.85 12.70
N GLU A 140 -6.10 -20.20 11.81
CA GLU A 140 -5.82 -20.59 10.42
C GLU A 140 -5.17 -19.47 9.63
N THR A 141 -5.73 -18.25 9.74
CA THR A 141 -5.16 -17.05 9.09
C THR A 141 -3.74 -16.80 9.61
N PHE A 142 -3.50 -16.96 10.91
CA PHE A 142 -2.16 -16.79 11.47
C PHE A 142 -1.16 -17.84 10.96
N VAL A 143 -1.57 -19.11 10.83
CA VAL A 143 -0.70 -20.15 10.24
C VAL A 143 -0.37 -19.83 8.79
N LEU A 144 -1.38 -19.47 7.98
CA LEU A 144 -1.18 -19.06 6.59
C LEU A 144 -0.26 -17.84 6.48
N PHE A 145 -0.43 -16.86 7.37
CA PHE A 145 0.43 -15.69 7.46
C PHE A 145 1.90 -16.06 7.68
N VAL A 146 2.20 -16.92 8.66
CA VAL A 146 3.58 -17.37 8.93
C VAL A 146 4.16 -18.12 7.73
N LEU A 147 3.37 -18.95 7.05
CA LEU A 147 3.80 -19.68 5.85
C LEU A 147 4.12 -18.74 4.68
N ILE A 148 3.26 -17.76 4.42
CA ILE A 148 3.46 -16.75 3.37
C ILE A 148 4.71 -15.92 3.68
N LEU A 149 4.86 -15.46 4.92
CA LEU A 149 6.02 -14.68 5.36
C LEU A 149 7.33 -15.48 5.18
N ALA A 150 7.34 -16.77 5.56
CA ALA A 150 8.50 -17.63 5.36
C ALA A 150 8.83 -17.87 3.88
N LEU A 151 7.81 -18.01 3.03
CA LEU A 151 7.96 -18.12 1.58
C LEU A 151 8.57 -16.84 0.99
N HIS A 152 8.02 -15.67 1.33
CA HIS A 152 8.54 -14.37 0.89
C HIS A 152 9.98 -14.15 1.35
N ALA A 153 10.30 -14.47 2.61
CA ALA A 153 11.67 -14.40 3.13
C ALA A 153 12.62 -15.31 2.36
N THR A 154 12.19 -16.54 2.04
CA THR A 154 12.99 -17.51 1.27
C THR A 154 13.24 -17.01 -0.15
N VAL A 155 12.21 -16.53 -0.84
CA VAL A 155 12.35 -15.96 -2.20
C VAL A 155 13.29 -14.77 -2.20
N ASN A 156 13.17 -13.90 -1.19
CA ASN A 156 14.01 -12.72 -1.05
C ASN A 156 15.50 -13.06 -0.84
N VAL A 157 15.80 -14.11 -0.07
CA VAL A 157 17.19 -14.54 0.19
C VAL A 157 17.83 -15.20 -1.04
N PHE A 158 17.09 -16.03 -1.78
CA PHE A 158 17.71 -16.94 -2.76
C PHE A 158 17.57 -16.53 -4.24
N ARG A 159 16.62 -15.67 -4.64
CA ARG A 159 16.36 -15.41 -6.08
C ARG A 159 16.04 -13.95 -6.42
N THR A 160 17.07 -13.10 -6.46
CA THR A 160 16.95 -11.70 -6.91
C THR A 160 16.44 -11.55 -8.35
N ASN A 161 16.78 -12.45 -9.27
CA ASN A 161 16.28 -12.42 -10.66
C ASN A 161 14.78 -12.75 -10.79
N LEU A 162 14.22 -13.52 -9.83
CA LEU A 162 12.79 -13.83 -9.81
C LEU A 162 11.99 -12.59 -9.43
N LEU A 163 12.47 -11.79 -8.47
CA LEU A 163 11.83 -10.54 -8.04
C LEU A 163 11.69 -9.54 -9.19
N ALA A 164 12.74 -9.38 -10.01
CA ALA A 164 12.70 -8.51 -11.18
C ALA A 164 11.64 -8.95 -12.21
N THR A 165 11.47 -10.26 -12.40
CA THR A 165 10.45 -10.81 -13.33
C THR A 165 9.05 -10.64 -12.75
N MET A 166 8.86 -10.93 -11.46
CA MET A 166 7.57 -10.75 -10.77
C MET A 166 7.12 -9.30 -10.79
N ASN A 167 8.03 -8.33 -10.64
CA ASN A 167 7.70 -6.92 -10.70
C ASN A 167 7.18 -6.48 -12.09
N ASN A 168 7.80 -6.97 -13.17
CA ASN A 168 7.31 -6.65 -14.52
C ASN A 168 5.93 -7.27 -14.80
N VAL A 169 5.69 -8.49 -14.34
CA VAL A 169 4.37 -9.15 -14.44
C VAL A 169 3.33 -8.44 -13.57
N SER A 170 3.74 -7.99 -12.39
CA SER A 170 2.89 -7.27 -11.44
C SER A 170 2.24 -6.05 -12.10
N VAL A 171 2.99 -5.22 -12.84
CA VAL A 171 2.41 -4.05 -13.51
C VAL A 171 1.25 -4.43 -14.45
N PHE A 172 1.45 -5.47 -15.28
CA PHE A 172 0.39 -5.95 -16.17
C PHE A 172 -0.79 -6.51 -15.38
N TRP A 173 -0.53 -7.29 -14.32
CA TRP A 173 -1.56 -7.85 -13.45
C TRP A 173 -2.41 -6.78 -12.78
N HIS A 174 -1.81 -5.67 -12.34
CA HIS A 174 -2.53 -4.56 -11.75
C HIS A 174 -3.44 -3.87 -12.76
N VAL A 175 -2.92 -3.54 -13.95
CA VAL A 175 -3.69 -2.85 -14.98
C VAL A 175 -4.83 -3.75 -15.50
N ALA A 176 -4.52 -4.99 -15.86
CA ALA A 176 -5.51 -5.94 -16.37
C ALA A 176 -6.52 -6.34 -15.28
N GLY A 177 -6.06 -6.62 -14.06
CA GLY A 177 -6.91 -7.00 -12.94
C GLY A 177 -7.90 -5.90 -12.57
N VAL A 178 -7.46 -4.64 -12.48
CA VAL A 178 -8.36 -3.51 -12.24
C VAL A 178 -9.37 -3.38 -13.39
N ALA A 179 -8.93 -3.48 -14.65
CA ALA A 179 -9.84 -3.39 -15.79
C ALA A 179 -10.91 -4.49 -15.79
N VAL A 180 -10.54 -5.72 -15.42
CA VAL A 180 -11.49 -6.84 -15.29
C VAL A 180 -12.50 -6.58 -14.17
N ILE A 181 -12.04 -6.16 -12.98
CA ILE A 181 -12.92 -5.89 -11.84
C ILE A 181 -13.89 -4.74 -12.17
N VAL A 182 -13.39 -3.65 -12.75
CA VAL A 182 -14.24 -2.53 -13.18
C VAL A 182 -15.24 -3.00 -14.23
N GLY A 183 -14.80 -3.77 -15.22
CA GLY A 183 -15.69 -4.34 -16.23
C GLY A 183 -16.81 -5.19 -15.60
N ILE A 184 -16.47 -6.05 -14.64
CA ILE A 184 -17.46 -6.85 -13.90
C ILE A 184 -18.45 -5.92 -13.19
N LEU A 185 -17.98 -4.94 -12.42
CA LEU A 185 -18.85 -4.03 -11.64
C LEU A 185 -19.72 -3.12 -12.52
N VAL A 186 -19.29 -2.80 -13.74
CA VAL A 186 -20.06 -1.98 -14.69
C VAL A 186 -21.11 -2.81 -15.42
N PHE A 187 -20.77 -4.03 -15.86
CA PHE A 187 -21.60 -4.79 -16.81
C PHE A 187 -22.37 -5.97 -16.22
N VAL A 188 -21.98 -6.50 -15.05
CA VAL A 188 -22.62 -7.68 -14.46
C VAL A 188 -23.81 -7.34 -13.56
N PRO A 189 -23.76 -6.31 -12.70
CA PRO A 189 -24.92 -5.93 -11.88
C PRO A 189 -26.07 -5.39 -12.72
N ASP A 190 -27.30 -5.84 -12.41
CA ASP A 190 -28.52 -5.30 -13.03
C ASP A 190 -28.86 -3.89 -12.53
N ASP A 191 -28.46 -3.56 -11.30
CA ASP A 191 -28.73 -2.28 -10.63
C ASP A 191 -27.44 -1.64 -10.09
N HIS A 192 -27.28 -0.34 -10.33
CA HIS A 192 -26.19 0.48 -9.78
C HIS A 192 -26.70 1.45 -8.71
N GLN A 193 -25.85 1.72 -7.71
CA GLN A 193 -26.15 2.72 -6.69
C GLN A 193 -26.21 4.13 -7.29
N SER A 194 -27.09 4.97 -6.74
CA SER A 194 -27.23 6.35 -7.20
C SER A 194 -25.97 7.18 -6.93
N VAL A 195 -25.72 8.20 -7.75
CA VAL A 195 -24.62 9.15 -7.53
C VAL A 195 -24.72 9.81 -6.15
N SER A 196 -25.94 10.09 -5.68
CA SER A 196 -26.17 10.64 -4.34
C SER A 196 -25.72 9.70 -3.23
N PHE A 197 -25.89 8.39 -3.41
CA PHE A 197 -25.39 7.40 -2.46
C PHE A 197 -23.86 7.40 -2.45
N VAL A 198 -23.24 7.30 -3.63
CA VAL A 198 -21.78 7.20 -3.77
C VAL A 198 -21.03 8.39 -3.16
N PHE A 199 -21.55 9.61 -3.32
CA PHE A 199 -20.87 10.83 -2.85
C PHE A 199 -21.46 11.45 -1.58
N GLY A 200 -22.62 10.98 -1.12
CA GLY A 200 -23.37 11.60 -0.02
C GLY A 200 -23.62 10.68 1.18
N GLU A 201 -23.64 9.36 0.99
CA GLU A 201 -23.98 8.42 2.04
C GLU A 201 -22.87 8.29 3.09
N ARG A 202 -23.27 8.22 4.36
CA ARG A 202 -22.38 8.21 5.52
C ARG A 202 -22.72 7.05 6.42
N ILE A 203 -21.71 6.23 6.71
CA ILE A 203 -21.86 5.08 7.60
C ILE A 203 -20.93 5.27 8.80
N ASN A 204 -21.45 5.05 10.00
CA ASN A 204 -20.66 5.03 11.23
C ASN A 204 -20.94 3.75 12.03
N ASN A 205 -20.12 2.74 11.76
CA ASN A 205 -20.03 1.50 12.54
C ASN A 205 -18.75 1.45 13.39
N SER A 206 -18.15 2.60 13.66
CA SER A 206 -16.87 2.70 14.38
C SER A 206 -16.98 2.35 15.88
N GLY A 207 -18.20 2.25 16.40
CA GLY A 207 -18.49 2.13 17.84
C GLY A 207 -18.43 3.46 18.60
N PHE A 208 -18.02 4.55 17.94
CA PHE A 208 -17.97 5.88 18.54
C PHE A 208 -19.25 6.69 18.29
N SER A 209 -19.52 7.64 19.18
CA SER A 209 -20.64 8.59 19.09
C SER A 209 -22.01 7.93 18.88
N GLY A 210 -22.19 6.68 19.33
CA GLY A 210 -23.44 5.93 19.21
C GLY A 210 -23.89 5.67 17.77
N GLY A 211 -22.97 5.71 16.80
CA GLY A 211 -23.30 5.57 15.38
C GLY A 211 -23.76 6.86 14.71
N ASP A 212 -23.68 8.02 15.37
CA ASP A 212 -23.98 9.31 14.75
C ASP A 212 -23.03 9.57 13.56
N ASN A 213 -23.62 9.88 12.41
CA ASN A 213 -22.93 10.13 11.13
C ASN A 213 -23.14 11.57 10.62
N GLY A 214 -23.75 12.44 11.44
CA GLY A 214 -24.05 13.83 11.10
C GLY A 214 -23.30 14.87 11.93
N GLY A 215 -22.85 14.52 13.14
CA GLY A 215 -22.20 15.45 14.06
C GLY A 215 -20.77 15.82 13.69
N LEU A 216 -20.25 16.87 14.35
CA LEU A 216 -18.87 17.34 14.16
C LEU A 216 -17.83 16.23 14.44
N PHE A 217 -18.12 15.36 15.42
CA PHE A 217 -17.26 14.23 15.75
C PHE A 217 -17.10 13.26 14.58
N PHE A 218 -18.16 13.02 13.80
CA PHE A 218 -18.07 12.18 12.60
C PHE A 218 -17.07 12.77 11.61
N PHE A 219 -17.19 14.06 11.28
CA PHE A 219 -16.34 14.70 10.28
C PHE A 219 -14.88 14.87 10.72
N LEU A 220 -14.63 15.10 12.01
CA LEU A 220 -13.28 15.35 12.52
C LEU A 220 -12.54 14.08 12.96
N TYR A 221 -13.25 13.00 13.24
CA TYR A 221 -12.66 11.78 13.78
C TYR A 221 -13.02 10.54 12.96
N VAL A 222 -14.31 10.20 12.85
CA VAL A 222 -14.75 8.96 12.19
C VAL A 222 -14.36 8.96 10.71
N LEU A 223 -14.75 10.00 9.96
CA LEU A 223 -14.49 10.11 8.53
C LEU A 223 -12.99 10.05 8.18
N PRO A 224 -12.09 10.75 8.90
CA PRO A 224 -10.63 10.57 8.74
C PRO A 224 -10.13 9.14 8.96
N LEU A 225 -10.73 8.34 9.84
CA LEU A 225 -10.38 6.92 9.98
C LEU A 225 -10.74 6.11 8.73
N GLY A 226 -11.75 6.55 7.98
CA GLY A 226 -12.07 5.96 6.67
C GLY A 226 -11.06 6.33 5.58
N PHE A 227 -10.47 7.52 5.64
CA PHE A 227 -9.42 7.96 4.71
C PHE A 227 -8.10 7.18 4.83
N LEU A 228 -7.93 6.41 5.91
CA LEU A 228 -6.80 5.50 6.06
C LEU A 228 -6.70 4.48 4.91
N LEU A 229 -7.81 4.13 4.25
CA LEU A 229 -7.80 3.32 3.03
C LEU A 229 -6.94 3.94 1.93
N THR A 230 -7.21 5.21 1.62
CA THR A 230 -6.48 5.96 0.60
C THR A 230 -5.02 6.15 1.03
N GLN A 231 -4.79 6.50 2.30
CA GLN A 231 -3.43 6.69 2.81
C GLN A 231 -2.61 5.40 2.73
N TYR A 232 -3.19 4.26 3.14
CA TYR A 232 -2.54 2.96 3.05
C TYR A 232 -2.23 2.60 1.59
N THR A 233 -3.17 2.83 0.67
CA THR A 233 -2.98 2.45 -0.75
C THR A 233 -1.91 3.28 -1.44
N ILE A 234 -1.83 4.59 -1.15
CA ILE A 234 -0.84 5.48 -1.78
C ILE A 234 0.53 5.39 -1.07
N THR A 235 0.68 4.56 -0.05
CA THR A 235 1.98 4.35 0.62
C THR A 235 2.99 3.70 -0.35
N GLY A 236 4.26 4.11 -0.28
CA GLY A 236 5.34 3.54 -1.09
C GLY A 236 5.80 4.37 -2.29
N PHE A 237 5.32 5.60 -2.43
CA PHE A 237 5.83 6.56 -3.42
C PHE A 237 7.30 6.94 -3.22
N ASP A 238 7.86 6.65 -2.04
CA ASP A 238 9.27 6.83 -1.71
C ASP A 238 10.15 5.64 -2.12
N ALA A 239 9.59 4.53 -2.59
CA ALA A 239 10.34 3.36 -3.02
C ALA A 239 11.37 3.68 -4.13
N SER A 240 11.01 4.55 -5.06
CA SER A 240 11.89 5.03 -6.13
C SER A 240 13.09 5.81 -5.61
N ALA A 241 12.96 6.46 -4.45
CA ALA A 241 14.08 7.15 -3.79
C ALA A 241 15.08 6.17 -3.19
N HIS A 242 14.62 5.09 -2.57
CA HIS A 242 15.48 4.05 -1.99
C HIS A 242 16.29 3.31 -3.07
N MET A 243 15.72 3.13 -4.27
CA MET A 243 16.39 2.47 -5.41
C MET A 243 17.19 3.43 -6.30
N SER A 244 17.40 4.68 -5.86
CA SER A 244 18.02 5.71 -6.68
C SER A 244 19.49 5.45 -7.04
N GLU A 245 20.32 4.83 -6.18
CA GLU A 245 21.72 4.53 -6.54
C GLU A 245 21.85 3.40 -7.57
N GLU A 246 20.89 2.48 -7.62
CA GLU A 246 20.87 1.37 -8.58
C GLU A 246 20.20 1.76 -9.91
N THR A 247 19.62 2.96 -9.99
CA THR A 247 18.93 3.50 -11.17
C THR A 247 19.87 4.30 -12.07
N GLN A 248 19.87 3.99 -13.37
CA GLN A 248 20.60 4.80 -14.36
C GLN A 248 19.99 6.20 -14.47
N GLY A 249 20.81 7.25 -14.39
CA GLY A 249 20.33 8.63 -14.51
C GLY A 249 19.45 9.10 -13.33
N ALA A 250 19.73 8.60 -12.12
CA ALA A 250 18.95 8.79 -10.89
C ALA A 250 18.39 10.21 -10.66
N SER A 251 19.19 11.27 -10.87
CA SER A 251 18.74 12.66 -10.63
C SER A 251 17.56 13.10 -11.51
N LYS A 252 17.35 12.45 -12.67
CA LYS A 252 16.20 12.71 -13.55
C LYS A 252 15.19 11.56 -13.53
N ASN A 253 15.65 10.32 -13.42
CA ASN A 253 14.80 9.14 -13.59
C ASN A 253 14.17 8.64 -12.28
N ALA A 254 14.69 9.03 -11.11
CA ALA A 254 14.03 8.76 -9.83
C ALA A 254 13.10 9.90 -9.38
N ALA A 255 13.26 11.09 -9.97
CA ALA A 255 12.41 12.26 -9.71
C ALA A 255 11.18 12.35 -10.63
N ARG A 256 11.16 11.59 -11.74
CA ARG A 256 10.04 11.51 -12.69
C ARG A 256 9.15 10.32 -12.36
#